data_AF-A0A8C5UF18-F1
#
_entry.id   AF-A0A8C5UF18-F1
#
_cell.length_a   1.000
_cell.length_b   1.000
_cell.length_c   1.000
_cell.angle_alpha   90.00
_cell.angle_beta   90.00
_cell.angle_gamma   90.00
#
_symmetry.space_group_name_H-M   'P 1'
#
loop_
_entity.id
_entity.type
_entity.pdbx_description
1 polymer ?
#
loop_
_entity_poly.entity_id
_entity_poly.type
_entity_poly.pdbx_seq_one_letter_code
_entity_poly.pdbx_strand_id
1 'polypeptide(L)'
;RDGTGLDRDRSLREELTCAICCELFSEPVMLDCMHHFCKGCIQEYWDSCAHVPSCPQCRRKFPNRAFRTNYLLSGLVEKVRRCSSGEHQQKMQCSVYKVHWCTSSGPAALPLWRALTLVSSKMLSCV
;
A
#
# COMPACT_ATOMS: atom_id res chain seq x y z
N ARG A 1 37.39 7.75 4.34
CA ARG A 1 36.84 7.06 3.15
C ARG A 1 35.51 6.45 3.58
N ASP A 2 34.43 7.22 3.40
CA ASP A 2 33.06 6.85 3.77
C ASP A 2 32.54 5.71 2.89
N GLY A 3 32.37 4.54 3.48
CA GLY A 3 31.43 3.52 2.99
C GLY A 3 30.24 3.52 3.94
N THR A 4 29.00 3.56 3.42
CA THR A 4 27.74 3.16 4.11
C THR A 4 26.46 3.51 3.34
N GLY A 5 26.51 4.26 2.23
CA GLY A 5 25.30 4.64 1.48
C GLY A 5 24.64 3.49 0.68
N LEU A 6 25.45 2.63 0.05
CA LEU A 6 24.95 1.60 -0.88
C LEU A 6 24.56 0.27 -0.18
N ASP A 7 25.05 0.03 1.04
CA ASP A 7 24.84 -1.23 1.76
C ASP A 7 23.44 -1.32 2.39
N ARG A 8 22.92 -0.17 2.85
CA ARG A 8 21.58 -0.06 3.44
C ARG A 8 20.46 -0.34 2.44
N ASP A 9 20.61 0.08 1.18
CA ASP A 9 19.58 -0.15 0.15
C ASP A 9 19.46 -1.64 -0.23
N ARG A 10 20.60 -2.33 -0.33
CA ARG A 10 20.63 -3.77 -0.58
C ARG A 10 19.99 -4.57 0.55
N SER A 11 20.32 -4.24 1.80
CA SER A 11 19.76 -4.91 2.99
C SER A 11 18.23 -4.74 3.06
N LEU A 12 17.72 -3.53 2.79
CA LEU A 12 16.28 -3.27 2.74
C LEU A 12 15.56 -3.99 1.59
N ARG A 13 16.22 -4.15 0.44
CA ARG A 13 15.66 -4.92 -0.69
C ARG A 13 15.47 -6.39 -0.31
N GLU A 14 16.42 -6.98 0.40
CA GLU A 14 16.35 -8.36 0.88
C GLU A 14 15.20 -8.54 1.89
N GLU A 15 14.99 -7.59 2.80
CA GLU A 15 13.86 -7.59 3.76
C GLU A 15 12.47 -7.45 3.09
N LEU A 16 12.41 -6.82 1.91
CA LEU A 16 11.18 -6.58 1.15
C LEU A 16 10.95 -7.59 0.02
N THR A 17 11.64 -8.73 0.07
CA THR A 17 11.54 -9.79 -0.94
C THR A 17 10.61 -10.91 -0.51
N CYS A 18 9.77 -11.38 -1.43
CA CYS A 18 8.88 -12.51 -1.22
C CYS A 18 9.65 -13.83 -1.24
N ALA A 19 9.44 -14.66 -0.21
CA ALA A 19 10.09 -15.97 -0.11
C ALA A 19 9.59 -17.03 -1.12
N ILE A 20 8.55 -16.74 -1.91
CA ILE A 20 8.04 -17.65 -2.95
C ILE A 20 8.63 -17.30 -4.31
N CYS A 21 8.43 -16.06 -4.79
CA CYS A 21 8.92 -15.64 -6.11
C CYS A 21 10.33 -15.05 -6.10
N CYS A 22 10.94 -14.85 -4.91
CA CYS A 22 12.25 -14.24 -4.73
C CYS A 22 12.38 -12.81 -5.31
N GLU A 23 11.26 -12.14 -5.52
CA GLU A 23 11.18 -10.76 -5.99
C GLU A 23 10.57 -9.83 -4.93
N LEU A 24 10.77 -8.52 -5.10
CA LEU A 24 10.14 -7.50 -4.27
C LEU A 24 8.61 -7.70 -4.22
N PHE A 25 8.01 -7.60 -3.04
CA PHE A 25 6.58 -7.91 -2.87
C PHE A 25 5.68 -7.17 -3.89
N SER A 26 4.74 -7.91 -4.46
CA SER A 26 3.62 -7.39 -5.24
C SER A 26 2.33 -7.69 -4.49
N GLU A 27 1.55 -6.65 -4.17
CA GLU A 27 0.38 -6.75 -3.28
C GLU A 27 0.67 -7.60 -2.02
N PRO A 28 1.61 -7.18 -1.15
CA PRO A 28 1.97 -7.95 0.03
C PRO A 28 0.77 -8.23 0.93
N VAL A 29 0.62 -9.49 1.31
CA VAL A 29 -0.33 -9.95 2.31
C VAL A 29 0.40 -10.50 3.53
N MET A 30 -0.27 -10.50 4.66
CA MET A 30 0.19 -11.01 5.94
C MET A 30 -0.70 -12.17 6.36
N LEU A 31 -0.10 -13.30 6.69
CA LEU A 31 -0.77 -14.44 7.32
C LEU A 31 -0.86 -14.25 8.84
N ASP A 32 -1.70 -15.02 9.53
CA ASP A 32 -1.81 -14.95 11.01
C ASP A 32 -0.52 -15.35 11.75
N CYS A 33 0.41 -16.01 11.07
CA CYS A 33 1.76 -16.26 11.59
C CYS A 33 2.74 -15.09 11.38
N MET A 34 2.26 -13.93 10.93
CA MET A 34 3.04 -12.71 10.66
C MET A 34 4.10 -12.87 9.54
N HIS A 35 3.94 -13.85 8.66
CA HIS A 35 4.78 -13.99 7.46
C HIS A 35 4.13 -13.31 6.26
N HIS A 36 4.97 -12.79 5.37
CA HIS A 36 4.57 -11.95 4.25
C HIS A 36 4.83 -12.62 2.91
N PHE A 37 3.86 -12.51 1.99
CA PHE A 37 3.94 -13.06 0.64
C PHE A 37 3.25 -12.13 -0.35
N CYS A 38 3.56 -12.25 -1.64
CA CYS A 38 2.71 -11.66 -2.67
C CYS A 38 1.35 -12.35 -2.66
N LYS A 39 0.28 -11.59 -2.88
CA LYS A 39 -1.09 -12.13 -2.93
C LYS A 39 -1.23 -13.29 -3.92
N GLY A 40 -0.77 -13.11 -5.16
CA GLY A 40 -0.81 -14.16 -6.18
C GLY A 40 -0.02 -15.40 -5.76
N CYS A 41 1.20 -15.22 -5.26
CA CYS A 41 2.07 -16.33 -4.86
C CYS A 41 1.46 -17.22 -3.77
N ILE A 42 0.85 -16.62 -2.72
CA ILE A 42 0.26 -17.42 -1.65
C ILE A 42 -1.04 -18.11 -2.08
N GLN A 43 -1.81 -17.47 -2.98
CA GLN A 43 -3.02 -18.08 -3.55
C GLN A 43 -2.66 -19.30 -4.40
N GLU A 44 -1.72 -19.17 -5.33
CA GLU A 44 -1.20 -20.28 -6.15
C GLU A 44 -0.62 -21.41 -5.30
N TYR A 45 0.11 -21.07 -4.23
CA TYR A 45 0.63 -22.05 -3.29
C TYR A 45 -0.49 -22.86 -2.60
N TRP A 46 -1.56 -22.21 -2.15
CA TRP A 46 -2.71 -22.92 -1.56
C TRP A 46 -3.56 -23.67 -2.58
N ASP A 47 -3.63 -23.20 -3.82
CA ASP A 47 -4.38 -23.85 -4.89
C ASP A 47 -3.69 -25.10 -5.43
N SER A 48 -2.35 -25.10 -5.46
CA SER A 48 -1.55 -26.28 -5.83
C SER A 48 -1.49 -27.37 -4.75
N CYS A 49 -1.86 -27.04 -3.51
CA CYS A 49 -1.87 -27.98 -2.39
C CYS A 49 -3.28 -28.50 -2.12
N ALA A 50 -3.53 -29.80 -2.31
CA ALA A 50 -4.79 -30.47 -1.95
C ALA A 50 -5.02 -30.60 -0.42
N HIS A 51 -4.17 -29.99 0.41
CA HIS A 51 -4.13 -30.14 1.85
C HIS A 51 -4.52 -28.87 2.59
N VAL A 52 -4.58 -28.96 3.93
CA VAL A 52 -4.83 -27.83 4.83
C VAL A 52 -3.89 -26.66 4.48
N PRO A 53 -4.42 -25.43 4.30
CA PRO A 53 -3.61 -24.25 4.02
C PRO A 53 -2.50 -24.09 5.06
N SER A 54 -1.28 -23.80 4.60
CA SER A 54 -0.13 -23.64 5.50
C SER A 54 0.78 -22.50 5.06
N CYS A 55 1.65 -22.06 5.97
CA CYS A 55 2.65 -21.04 5.68
C CYS A 55 3.89 -21.68 5.01
N PRO A 56 4.33 -21.20 3.84
CA PRO A 56 5.56 -21.68 3.20
C PRO A 56 6.84 -21.51 4.05
N GLN A 57 6.90 -20.49 4.91
CA GLN A 57 8.09 -20.19 5.72
C GLN A 57 8.16 -20.99 7.03
N CYS A 58 7.10 -20.98 7.84
CA CYS A 58 7.11 -21.61 9.16
C CYS A 58 6.27 -22.88 9.25
N ARG A 59 5.62 -23.30 8.15
CA ARG A 59 4.79 -24.52 8.05
C ARG A 59 3.59 -24.55 9.00
N ARG A 60 3.25 -23.43 9.65
CA ARG A 60 2.03 -23.31 10.45
C ARG A 60 0.82 -23.55 9.56
N LYS A 61 -0.06 -24.46 9.99
CA LYS A 61 -1.34 -24.74 9.32
C LYS A 61 -2.40 -23.73 9.77
N PHE A 62 -3.31 -23.38 8.86
CA PHE A 62 -4.41 -22.47 9.11
C PHE A 62 -5.75 -23.18 8.84
N PRO A 63 -6.80 -22.89 9.63
CA PRO A 63 -8.11 -23.49 9.41
C PRO A 63 -8.80 -22.98 8.14
N ASN A 64 -8.42 -21.79 7.66
CA ASN A 64 -8.98 -21.16 6.47
C ASN A 64 -7.88 -20.50 5.62
N ARG A 65 -8.23 -20.13 4.39
CA ARG A 65 -7.37 -19.38 3.46
C ARG A 65 -7.50 -17.87 3.68
N ALA A 66 -7.34 -17.40 4.91
CA ALA A 66 -7.42 -15.98 5.23
C ALA A 66 -6.05 -15.31 5.24
N PHE A 67 -6.00 -14.08 4.75
CA PHE A 67 -4.86 -13.19 4.86
C PHE A 67 -5.32 -11.73 4.87
N ARG A 68 -4.44 -10.82 5.32
CA ARG A 68 -4.70 -9.38 5.34
C ARG A 68 -3.73 -8.66 4.43
N THR A 69 -4.21 -7.75 3.60
CA THR A 69 -3.33 -6.88 2.80
C THR A 69 -2.52 -5.96 3.70
N ASN A 70 -1.21 -5.86 3.47
CA ASN A 70 -0.31 -4.99 4.22
C ASN A 70 0.09 -3.76 3.37
N TYR A 71 -0.74 -2.71 3.44
CA TYR A 71 -0.51 -1.47 2.69
C TYR A 71 0.79 -0.73 3.08
N LEU A 72 1.26 -0.91 4.32
CA LEU A 72 2.53 -0.32 4.74
C LEU A 72 3.70 -0.96 3.99
N LEU A 73 3.71 -2.29 3.88
CA LEU A 73 4.73 -3.01 3.13
C LEU A 73 4.68 -2.67 1.64
N SER A 74 3.47 -2.48 1.07
CA SER A 74 3.31 -1.99 -0.31
C SER A 74 4.00 -0.63 -0.51
N GLY A 75 3.77 0.32 0.40
CA GLY A 75 4.38 1.65 0.33
C GLY A 75 5.90 1.63 0.51
N LEU A 76 6.44 0.72 1.32
CA LEU A 76 7.88 0.56 1.49
C LEU A 76 8.54 0.00 0.22
N VAL A 77 7.95 -1.03 -0.38
CA VAL A 77 8.45 -1.60 -1.64
C VAL A 77 8.46 -0.55 -2.74
N GLU A 78 7.42 0.27 -2.82
CA GLU A 78 7.33 1.35 -3.81
C GLU A 78 8.46 2.39 -3.63
N LYS A 79 8.81 2.73 -2.39
CA LYS A 79 9.94 3.62 -2.10
C LYS A 79 11.27 3.02 -2.54
N VAL A 80 11.50 1.73 -2.26
CA VAL A 80 12.74 1.05 -2.67
C VAL A 80 12.85 0.99 -4.20
N ARG A 81 11.76 0.66 -4.91
CA ARG A 81 11.73 0.69 -6.38
C ARG A 81 12.11 2.06 -6.95
N ARG A 82 11.66 3.14 -6.30
CA ARG A 82 12.00 4.52 -6.67
C ARG A 82 13.43 4.89 -6.32
N CYS A 83 14.00 4.41 -5.22
CA CYS A 83 15.39 4.71 -4.85
C CYS A 83 16.42 4.03 -5.77
N SER A 84 16.11 2.85 -6.30
CA SER A 84 17.00 2.14 -7.24
C SER A 84 17.03 2.77 -8.64
N SER A 85 16.06 3.63 -8.96
CA SER A 85 15.92 4.34 -10.23
C SER A 85 16.29 5.80 -9.94
N GLY A 86 17.44 6.31 -10.39
CA GLY A 86 18.01 7.61 -9.95
C GLY A 86 17.21 8.89 -10.28
N GLU A 87 15.93 8.97 -9.94
CA GLU A 87 15.06 10.12 -10.17
C GLU A 87 14.78 10.89 -8.88
N HIS A 88 15.20 12.15 -8.89
CA HIS A 88 14.88 13.16 -7.88
C HIS A 88 13.37 13.53 -7.92
N GLN A 89 12.81 13.66 -6.72
CA GLN A 89 11.60 14.42 -6.33
C GLN A 89 10.18 13.83 -6.55
N GLN A 90 9.69 13.23 -5.47
CA GLN A 90 8.59 13.71 -4.61
C GLN A 90 7.16 13.87 -5.18
N LYS A 91 6.23 13.10 -4.60
CA LYS A 91 4.96 13.57 -4.01
C LYS A 91 4.36 12.46 -3.14
N MET A 92 4.45 12.62 -1.82
CA MET A 92 3.61 11.87 -0.88
C MET A 92 2.22 12.51 -0.90
N GLN A 93 1.22 11.80 -1.41
CA GLN A 93 -0.17 12.01 -1.01
C GLN A 93 -0.67 10.72 -0.37
N CYS A 94 -0.60 10.68 0.96
CA CYS A 94 -1.40 9.72 1.73
C CYS A 94 -2.86 10.19 1.69
N SER A 95 -3.66 9.65 0.77
CA SER A 95 -5.10 9.63 0.94
C SER A 95 -5.45 8.51 1.91
N VAL A 96 -5.27 8.77 3.21
CA VAL A 96 -5.92 7.96 4.24
C VAL A 96 -7.42 8.19 4.04
N TYR A 97 -8.05 7.19 3.42
CA TYR A 97 -9.48 6.93 3.36
C TYR A 97 -10.27 7.78 4.37
N LYS A 98 -11.06 8.72 3.85
CA LYS A 98 -12.11 9.40 4.62
C LYS A 98 -13.07 8.31 5.09
N VAL A 99 -12.92 7.84 6.33
CA VAL A 99 -13.99 7.10 7.02
C VAL A 99 -15.11 8.09 7.25
N HIS A 100 -16.03 8.19 6.29
CA HIS A 100 -17.25 8.95 6.51
C HIS A 100 -18.11 8.13 7.48
N TRP A 101 -18.17 8.58 8.73
CA TRP A 101 -19.10 8.03 9.69
C TRP A 101 -20.52 8.32 9.21
N CYS A 102 -21.32 7.28 9.04
CA CYS A 102 -22.72 7.42 8.68
C CYS A 102 -23.51 7.53 9.99
N THR A 103 -23.79 8.74 10.45
CA THR A 103 -24.90 8.91 11.40
C THR A 103 -26.20 8.92 10.62
N SER A 104 -26.98 7.88 10.87
CA SER A 104 -28.41 7.88 10.62
C SER A 104 -29.08 8.99 11.43
N SER A 105 -29.50 10.08 10.76
CA SER A 105 -30.65 10.92 11.15
C SER A 105 -31.01 11.83 9.96
N GLY A 106 -32.28 11.74 9.53
CA GLY A 106 -32.84 12.43 8.36
C GLY A 106 -33.05 13.95 8.49
N PRO A 107 -33.81 14.57 7.58
CA PRO A 107 -33.41 15.77 6.87
C PRO A 107 -34.04 17.06 7.41
N ALA A 108 -33.32 18.18 7.32
CA ALA A 108 -33.95 19.51 7.32
C ALA A 108 -33.04 20.58 6.69
N ALA A 109 -33.66 21.40 5.84
CA ALA A 109 -33.28 22.75 5.44
C ALA A 109 -32.10 22.93 4.45
N LEU A 110 -32.46 22.95 3.17
CA LEU A 110 -32.00 24.01 2.25
C LEU A 110 -32.41 25.37 2.87
N PRO A 111 -31.70 26.51 2.67
CA PRO A 111 -31.80 27.17 1.36
C PRO A 111 -30.72 28.24 0.97
N LEU A 112 -30.97 28.81 -0.22
CA LEU A 112 -30.59 30.14 -0.75
C LEU A 112 -29.19 30.32 -1.38
N TRP A 113 -29.14 29.99 -2.66
CA TRP A 113 -28.25 30.48 -3.72
C TRP A 113 -28.26 32.01 -3.94
N ARG A 114 -28.57 32.84 -2.94
CA ARG A 114 -28.70 34.30 -3.09
C ARG A 114 -27.59 35.05 -2.36
N ALA A 115 -26.43 35.17 -2.99
CA ALA A 115 -25.57 36.35 -2.83
C ALA A 115 -24.52 36.40 -3.97
N LEU A 116 -24.97 36.84 -5.15
CA LEU A 116 -24.07 37.41 -6.15
C LEU A 116 -23.66 38.81 -5.66
N THR A 117 -22.41 38.99 -5.25
CA THR A 117 -21.75 40.30 -5.29
C THR A 117 -20.48 40.17 -6.10
N LEU A 118 -20.62 40.49 -7.38
CA LEU A 118 -19.55 40.94 -8.26
C LEU A 118 -18.81 42.11 -7.60
N VAL A 119 -17.51 41.96 -7.33
CA VAL A 119 -16.55 43.02 -7.65
C VAL A 119 -15.34 42.37 -8.32
N SER A 120 -15.20 42.74 -9.58
CA SER A 120 -14.12 42.44 -10.51
C SER A 120 -12.79 42.97 -10.00
N SER A 121 -11.71 42.18 -10.13
CA SER A 121 -10.35 42.69 -10.27
C SER A 121 -9.44 41.64 -10.91
N LYS A 122 -9.19 41.85 -12.22
CA LYS A 122 -7.95 41.61 -13.00
C LYS A 122 -7.27 40.24 -12.85
N MET A 123 -7.35 39.36 -13.83
CA MET A 123 -6.57 39.30 -15.10
C MET A 123 -5.07 39.00 -14.94
N LEU A 124 -4.68 37.93 -15.66
CA LEU A 124 -3.37 37.39 -16.02
C LEU A 124 -2.61 36.65 -14.89
N SER A 125 -2.11 35.43 -15.08
CA SER A 125 -1.56 34.82 -16.30
C SER A 125 -1.34 33.31 -16.13
N CYS A 126 -1.58 32.50 -17.17
CA CYS A 126 -0.78 31.31 -17.52
C CYS A 126 -1.26 30.73 -18.87
N VAL A 127 -0.34 30.79 -19.85
CA VAL A 127 -0.32 30.19 -21.21
C VAL A 127 -1.18 30.87 -22.27
#